data_AF-A0A074S8G6-F1
#
_entry.id   AF-A0A074S8G6-F1
#
_cell.length_a   1.000
_cell.length_b   1.000
_cell.length_c   1.000
_cell.angle_alpha   90.00
_cell.angle_beta   90.00
_cell.angle_gamma   90.00
#
_symmetry.space_group_name_H-M   'P 1'
#
loop_
_entity.id
_entity.type
_entity.pdbx_description
1 polymer ?
#
loop_
_entity_poly.entity_id
_entity_poly.type
_entity_poly.pdbx_seq_one_letter_code
_entity_poly.pdbx_strand_id
1 'polypeptide(L)' 'MASTIASQQEAAKARIPLAYRDQCSALLIPLNKCRRQGNYMQWNCEHERHEYEKCQYD' A
#
# COMPACT_ATOMS: atom_id res chain seq x y z
N MET A 1 -13.24 1.52 -11.56
CA MET A 1 -12.24 2.35 -10.85
C MET A 1 -12.15 1.83 -9.42
N ALA A 2 -11.13 1.04 -9.10
CA ALA A 2 -10.90 0.68 -7.70
C ALA A 2 -10.54 1.96 -6.93
N SER A 3 -11.23 2.22 -5.83
CA SER A 3 -10.90 3.35 -4.95
C SER A 3 -9.49 3.14 -4.40
N THR A 4 -8.59 4.10 -4.58
CA THR A 4 -7.23 4.09 -4.02
C THR A 4 -7.24 4.30 -2.50
N ILE A 5 -8.41 4.60 -1.93
CA ILE A 5 -8.66 4.86 -0.52
C ILE A 5 -9.14 3.59 0.18
N ALA A 6 -8.41 3.15 1.21
CA ALA A 6 -8.84 2.05 2.07
C ALA A 6 -9.98 2.51 2.99
N SER A 7 -10.94 1.62 3.26
CA SER A 7 -11.94 1.90 4.29
C SER A 7 -11.27 1.99 5.68
N GLN A 8 -11.89 2.71 6.62
CA GLN A 8 -11.34 2.83 7.99
C GLN A 8 -11.13 1.46 8.66
N GLN A 9 -12.03 0.51 8.40
CA GLN A 9 -11.92 -0.84 8.93
C GLN A 9 -10.74 -1.60 8.33
N GLU A 10 -10.49 -1.46 7.02
CA GLU A 10 -9.35 -2.09 6.35
C GLU A 10 -8.02 -1.47 6.79
N ALA A 11 -7.94 -0.15 6.89
CA ALA A 11 -6.75 0.55 7.39
C ALA A 11 -6.41 0.14 8.84
N ALA A 12 -7.44 -0.05 9.68
CA ALA A 12 -7.26 -0.55 11.04
C ALA A 12 -6.80 -2.01 11.08
N LYS A 13 -7.42 -2.90 10.28
CA LYS A 13 -7.02 -4.32 10.17
C LYS A 13 -5.59 -4.48 9.66
N ALA A 14 -5.21 -3.70 8.65
CA ALA A 14 -3.85 -3.70 8.08
C ALA A 14 -2.84 -2.94 8.95
N ARG A 15 -3.26 -2.35 10.08
CA ARG A 15 -2.42 -1.57 11.01
C ARG A 15 -1.61 -0.49 10.30
N ILE A 16 -2.24 0.23 9.38
CA ILE A 16 -1.62 1.35 8.67
C ILE A 16 -1.40 2.50 9.68
N PRO A 17 -0.17 3.03 9.82
CA PRO A 17 0.10 4.20 10.64
C PRO A 17 -0.71 5.41 10.15
N LEU A 18 -1.09 6.31 11.05
CA LEU A 18 -1.94 7.47 10.70
C LEU A 18 -1.39 8.31 9.54
N ALA A 19 -0.06 8.45 9.45
CA ALA A 19 0.61 9.19 8.39
C ALA A 19 0.37 8.61 6.98
N TYR A 20 0.08 7.31 6.86
CA TYR A 20 -0.10 6.61 5.58
C TYR A 20 -1.57 6.26 5.30
N ARG A 21 -2.51 6.83 6.07
CA ARG A 21 -3.97 6.69 5.82
C ARG A 21 -4.45 7.78 4.87
N ASP A 22 -3.76 7.91 3.77
CA ASP A 22 -3.99 8.90 2.72
C ASP A 22 -4.93 8.35 1.62
N GLN A 23 -5.06 9.11 0.55
CA GLN A 23 -5.86 8.74 -0.61
C GLN A 23 -5.31 7.55 -1.41
N CYS A 24 -4.10 7.07 -1.08
CA CYS A 24 -3.41 5.95 -1.72
C CYS A 24 -3.28 4.72 -0.81
N SER A 25 -3.86 4.79 0.39
CA SER A 25 -3.74 3.78 1.45
C SER A 25 -4.21 2.37 1.03
N ALA A 26 -5.09 2.25 0.03
CA ALA A 26 -5.52 0.95 -0.47
C ALA A 26 -4.39 0.19 -1.19
N LEU A 27 -3.50 0.90 -1.89
CA LEU A 27 -2.35 0.32 -2.60
C LEU A 27 -1.22 -0.10 -1.64
N LEU A 28 -1.16 0.52 -0.46
CA LEU A 28 -0.16 0.20 0.55
C LEU A 28 -0.39 -1.18 1.20
N ILE A 29 -1.65 -1.65 1.26
CA ILE A 29 -2.01 -2.96 1.82
C ILE A 29 -1.39 -4.12 1.03
N PRO A 30 -1.60 -4.25 -0.31
CA PRO A 30 -0.97 -5.30 -1.09
C PRO A 30 0.55 -5.17 -1.13
N LEU A 31 1.09 -3.94 -1.20
CA LEU A 31 2.53 -3.70 -1.14
C LEU A 31 3.15 -4.24 0.15
N ASN A 32 2.54 -3.96 1.31
CA ASN A 32 3.03 -4.47 2.59
C ASN A 32 2.88 -5.99 2.74
N LYS A 33 1.84 -6.58 2.12
CA LYS A 33 1.68 -8.03 2.07
C LYS A 33 2.81 -8.68 1.25
N CYS A 34 3.07 -8.14 0.06
CA CYS A 34 4.14 -8.63 -0.81
C CYS A 34 5.52 -8.46 -0.15
N ARG A 35 5.79 -7.31 0.49
CA ARG A 35 7.04 -7.08 1.24
C ARG A 35 7.27 -8.11 2.33
N ARG A 36 6.23 -8.47 3.10
CA ARG A 36 6.33 -9.52 4.13
C ARG A 36 6.58 -10.91 3.55
N GLN A 37 5.94 -11.24 2.44
CA GLN A 37 6.15 -12.54 1.76
C GLN A 37 7.52 -12.63 1.11
N GLY A 38 7.99 -11.53 0.53
CA GLY A 38 9.27 -11.41 -0.14
C GLY A 38 10.45 -11.07 0.77
N ASN A 39 10.29 -11.14 2.10
CA ASN A 39 11.32 -10.77 3.07
C ASN A 39 11.97 -9.39 2.81
N TYR A 40 11.18 -8.43 2.33
CA TYR A 40 11.62 -7.07 2.01
C TYR A 40 12.77 -7.00 1.00
N MET A 41 12.90 -8.00 0.13
CA MET A 41 13.87 -7.98 -0.95
C MET A 41 13.59 -6.84 -1.93
N GLN A 42 14.64 -6.14 -2.35
CA GLN A 42 14.55 -4.90 -3.12
C GLN A 42 13.99 -5.09 -4.54
N TRP A 43 14.23 -6.26 -5.13
CA TRP A 43 13.80 -6.65 -6.47
C TRP A 43 12.41 -7.31 -6.50
N ASN A 44 11.77 -7.50 -5.34
CA ASN A 44 10.44 -8.07 -5.27
C ASN A 44 9.39 -6.96 -5.08
N CYS A 45 8.17 -7.17 -5.56
CA CYS A 45 7.05 -6.23 -5.43
C CYS A 45 7.29 -4.87 -6.14
N GLU A 46 8.04 -4.86 -7.25
CA GLU A 46 8.37 -3.61 -7.96
C GLU A 46 7.13 -2.95 -8.56
N HIS A 47 6.19 -3.75 -9.05
CA HIS A 47 4.97 -3.26 -9.66
C HIS A 47 4.09 -2.53 -8.64
N GLU A 48 3.79 -3.17 -7.51
CA GLU A 48 2.99 -2.60 -6.43
C GLU A 48 3.68 -1.39 -5.79
N ARG A 49 5.02 -1.38 -5.74
CA ARG A 49 5.80 -0.22 -5.29
C ARG A 49 5.59 0.95 -6.25
N HIS A 50 5.76 0.72 -7.54
CA HIS A 50 5.64 1.77 -8.56
C HIS A 50 4.20 2.31 -8.66
N GLU A 51 3.18 1.46 -8.51
CA GLU A 51 1.78 1.90 -8.46
C GLU A 51 1.49 2.80 -7.24
N TYR A 52 1.99 2.42 -6.06
CA TYR A 52 1.87 3.25 -4.86
C TYR A 52 2.61 4.58 -5.01
N GLU A 53 3.83 4.56 -5.55
CA GLU A 53 4.62 5.77 -5.81
C GLU A 53 3.91 6.70 -6.78
N LYS A 54 3.40 6.17 -7.90
CA LYS A 54 2.65 6.98 -8.88
C LYS A 54 1.46 7.68 -8.23
N CYS A 55 0.69 6.96 -7.41
CA CYS A 55 -0.45 7.54 -6.69
C CYS A 55 -0.04 8.68 -5.73
N GLN A 56 1.14 8.60 -5.12
CA GLN A 56 1.66 9.66 -4.23
C GLN A 56 2.18 10.87 -4.98
N TYR A 57 2.60 10.68 -6.23
CA TYR A 57 3.12 11.76 -7.08
C TYR A 57 2.01 12.53 -7.80
N ASP A 58 0.92 11.86 -8.15
CA ASP A 58 -0.28 12.45 -8.77
C ASP A 58 -1.06 13.34 -7.77
#